data_AF-Q2UL24-F1
#
_entry.id   AF-Q2UL24-F1
#
_cell.length_a   1.000
_cell.length_b   1.000
_cell.length_c   1.000
_cell.angle_alpha   90.00
_cell.angle_beta   90.00
_cell.angle_gamma   90.00
#
_symmetry.space_group_name_H-M   'P 1'
#
loop_
_entity.id
_entity.type
_entity.pdbx_description
1 polymer ?
#
loop_
_entity_poly.entity_id
_entity_poly.type
_entity_poly.pdbx_seq_one_letter_code
_entity_poly.pdbx_strand_id
1 'polypeptide(L)'
;MESLFTAVQTLIRETLKAPRPKPTHSDGRQSPNKQPHLTSISEIHLTPFEELPPAYEPSTWWLDGYCPAHPHFDNADRIRLRTKEVKRPLLQYILEGCRVLLERADKKSLQLSFDQHETLWRAAISVHKFGVLYLATRSECREEFLPAVESNLDLFNEMVTFLSHDNNAIRAINYGVHRLVNSNTFTVDYQTKLVPPTAISSIGPNHIAVREKDFEGDSTAMLDNSSAIWDLHDFAHLTAASVCPELYGSKYFTHLINLPSKLTALIRSPKMKTTDPTPRFSDGVVFSELLTVLFTSEIEAVQRAEKTHTYVSLVDTLAEDVADYLMGKRELQHLTTGVMLKAKKPISAVQLATLVQNKAYELTASEIEQRVMTRGGPAGDSRDVLDDRSPLERIRFLAHCRRWLYFEVRNTTKHRAHKLAYRKVAERMLAQGDDGSITNNDRVLLERVVDHIRYEGWESNDVVNLWQAIIDMNMESQAATL
;
A
#
# COMPACT_ATOMS: atom_id res chain seq x y z
N MET A 1 48.21 9.62 3.76
CA MET A 1 46.96 8.99 4.27
C MET A 1 46.76 9.14 5.78
N GLU A 2 47.68 9.75 6.54
CA GLU A 2 47.48 9.97 8.00
C GLU A 2 46.72 11.25 8.35
N SER A 3 46.69 12.30 7.50
CA SER A 3 46.06 13.58 7.89
C SER A 3 44.53 13.60 7.80
N LEU A 4 43.92 12.73 6.99
CA LEU A 4 42.45 12.66 6.86
C LEU A 4 41.82 11.94 8.06
N PHE A 5 42.50 10.94 8.62
CA PHE A 5 42.03 10.20 9.78
C PHE A 5 42.05 11.04 11.05
N THR A 6 43.07 11.90 11.21
CA THR A 6 43.16 12.84 12.34
C THR A 6 42.10 13.94 12.25
N ALA A 7 41.75 14.39 11.04
CA ALA A 7 40.70 15.39 10.83
C ALA A 7 39.30 14.82 11.21
N VAL A 8 39.03 13.57 10.85
CA VAL A 8 37.76 12.89 11.20
C VAL A 8 37.66 12.63 12.71
N GLN A 9 38.75 12.22 13.36
CA GLN A 9 38.74 12.00 14.82
C GLN A 9 38.58 13.30 15.61
N THR A 10 39.11 14.42 15.12
CA THR A 10 38.94 15.73 15.77
C THR A 10 37.50 16.21 15.66
N LEU A 11 36.86 16.03 14.49
CA LEU A 11 35.46 16.41 14.28
C LEU A 11 34.50 15.62 15.18
N ILE A 12 34.73 14.32 15.37
CA ILE A 12 33.95 13.46 16.27
C ILE A 12 34.15 13.86 17.75
N ARG A 13 35.37 14.25 18.12
CA ARG A 13 35.69 14.63 19.51
C ARG A 13 35.11 16.00 19.90
N GLU A 14 34.87 16.88 18.92
CA GLU A 14 34.22 18.18 19.14
C GLU A 14 32.68 18.09 19.16
N THR A 15 32.08 17.17 18.39
CA THR A 15 30.62 16.95 18.42
C THR A 15 30.14 16.24 19.70
N LEU A 16 31.01 15.46 20.35
CA LEU A 16 30.70 14.76 21.61
C LEU A 16 30.88 15.62 22.88
N LYS A 17 31.24 16.90 22.76
CA LYS A 17 31.48 17.83 23.88
C LYS A 17 30.38 18.87 24.13
N ALA A 18 29.17 18.65 23.60
CA ALA A 18 28.03 19.47 24.02
C ALA A 18 27.63 19.15 25.48
N PRO A 19 27.44 20.13 26.38
CA PRO A 19 27.14 19.87 27.78
C PRO A 19 25.72 19.31 27.95
N ARG A 20 25.58 18.22 28.70
CA ARG A 20 24.28 17.73 29.20
C ARG A 20 23.66 18.79 30.13
N PRO A 21 22.41 19.25 29.92
CA PRO A 21 21.72 20.05 30.91
C PRO A 21 21.38 19.18 32.13
N LYS A 22 21.70 19.68 33.33
CA LYS A 22 21.29 19.08 34.61
C LYS A 22 19.77 19.28 34.82
N PRO A 23 19.08 18.34 35.48
CA PRO A 23 17.67 18.49 35.80
C PRO A 23 17.51 19.44 37.00
N THR A 24 16.78 20.53 36.79
CA THR A 24 16.28 21.38 37.88
C THR A 24 14.93 20.83 38.32
N HIS A 25 14.87 20.30 39.54
CA HIS A 25 13.61 20.08 40.23
C HIS A 25 12.93 21.43 40.46
N SER A 26 11.70 21.58 39.96
CA SER A 26 10.72 22.50 40.51
C SER A 26 9.38 21.77 40.60
N ASP A 27 8.95 21.51 41.84
CA ASP A 27 7.60 21.11 42.16
C ASP A 27 6.60 22.12 41.61
N GLY A 28 5.69 21.65 40.77
CA GLY A 28 4.64 22.47 40.18
C GLY A 28 3.80 21.63 39.23
N ARG A 29 2.72 21.03 39.74
CA ARG A 29 1.67 20.40 38.93
C ARG A 29 1.19 21.41 37.89
N GLN A 30 1.48 21.16 36.61
CA GLN A 30 0.73 21.73 35.49
C GLN A 30 0.92 20.85 34.26
N SER A 31 -0.17 20.20 33.86
CA SER A 31 -0.27 19.43 32.61
C SER A 31 -0.04 20.35 31.41
N PRO A 32 0.89 20.06 30.48
CA PRO A 32 0.99 20.80 29.24
C PRO A 32 0.07 20.17 28.21
N ASN A 33 -1.20 20.51 28.33
CA ASN A 33 -2.12 20.55 27.20
C ASN A 33 -1.78 21.83 26.43
N LYS A 34 -1.16 21.73 25.24
CA LYS A 34 -1.13 22.83 24.25
C LYS A 34 -0.98 22.23 22.86
N GLN A 35 -2.16 22.01 22.28
CA GLN A 35 -2.43 21.78 20.87
C GLN A 35 -1.64 22.75 19.98
N PRO A 36 -1.12 22.32 18.83
CA PRO A 36 -1.02 23.19 17.66
C PRO A 36 -2.43 23.35 17.09
N HIS A 37 -2.79 24.59 16.77
CA HIS A 37 -4.07 25.01 16.21
C HIS A 37 -4.60 24.07 15.10
N LEU A 38 -5.52 23.19 15.47
CA LEU A 38 -6.59 22.75 14.57
C LEU A 38 -7.57 23.92 14.50
N THR A 39 -7.58 24.61 13.37
CA THR A 39 -8.85 25.17 12.90
C THR A 39 -9.87 24.04 13.00
N SER A 40 -10.88 24.24 13.83
CA SER A 40 -12.00 23.33 14.06
C SER A 40 -12.69 23.05 12.72
N ILE A 41 -12.16 22.09 11.97
CA ILE A 41 -12.92 21.36 10.98
C ILE A 41 -13.87 20.53 11.82
N SER A 42 -15.14 20.92 11.80
CA SER A 42 -16.30 20.11 12.21
C SER A 42 -16.03 18.61 12.07
N GLU A 43 -16.65 17.76 12.87
CA GLU A 43 -16.71 16.32 12.62
C GLU A 43 -17.31 16.08 11.22
N ILE A 44 -16.49 16.06 10.17
CA ILE A 44 -16.94 15.84 8.80
C ILE A 44 -17.10 14.33 8.68
N HIS A 45 -18.31 13.87 8.94
CA HIS A 45 -18.71 12.51 8.65
C HIS A 45 -18.98 12.36 7.14
N LEU A 46 -17.91 12.21 6.36
CA LEU A 46 -18.01 12.03 4.91
C LEU A 46 -18.75 10.74 4.55
N THR A 47 -19.66 10.84 3.59
CA THR A 47 -20.35 9.69 3.02
C THR A 47 -19.57 9.13 1.81
N PRO A 48 -19.65 7.81 1.54
CA PRO A 48 -18.99 7.22 0.38
C PRO A 48 -19.38 7.91 -0.93
N PHE A 49 -18.37 8.30 -1.71
CA PHE A 49 -18.50 8.93 -3.04
C PHE A 49 -19.09 10.34 -3.07
N GLU A 50 -19.25 10.98 -1.92
CA GLU A 50 -19.65 12.39 -1.82
C GLU A 50 -18.66 13.31 -2.54
N GLU A 51 -19.17 14.39 -3.14
CA GLU A 51 -18.30 15.46 -3.64
C GLU A 51 -17.66 16.18 -2.45
N LEU A 52 -16.33 16.26 -2.46
CA LEU A 52 -15.60 16.86 -1.36
C LEU A 52 -15.54 18.39 -1.56
N PRO A 53 -15.50 19.18 -0.48
CA PRO A 53 -15.47 20.63 -0.59
C PRO A 53 -14.27 21.12 -1.42
N PRO A 54 -14.32 22.33 -2.02
CA PRO A 54 -13.20 22.86 -2.81
C PRO A 54 -11.87 22.95 -2.05
N ALA A 55 -11.92 23.04 -0.72
CA ALA A 55 -10.76 23.02 0.17
C ALA A 55 -10.13 21.62 0.36
N TYR A 56 -10.83 20.54 -0.05
CA TYR A 56 -10.28 19.19 -0.05
C TYR A 56 -9.17 19.10 -1.10
N GLU A 57 -7.96 18.84 -0.63
CA GLU A 57 -6.80 18.68 -1.48
C GLU A 57 -6.42 17.18 -1.53
N PRO A 58 -6.69 16.47 -2.63
CA PRO A 58 -6.43 15.03 -2.73
C PRO A 58 -4.96 14.62 -2.50
N SER A 59 -4.01 15.53 -2.69
CA SER A 59 -2.59 15.25 -2.41
C SER A 59 -2.25 15.18 -0.92
N THR A 60 -3.04 15.82 -0.07
CA THR A 60 -2.75 15.93 1.37
C THR A 60 -3.85 15.36 2.25
N TRP A 61 -5.09 15.30 1.77
CA TRP A 61 -6.26 14.79 2.50
C TRP A 61 -6.49 13.27 2.25
N TRP A 62 -7.26 12.65 3.14
CA TRP A 62 -7.48 11.21 3.22
C TRP A 62 -8.96 10.85 3.03
N LEU A 63 -9.27 9.55 2.91
CA LEU A 63 -10.57 9.03 2.45
C LEU A 63 -11.78 9.59 3.18
N ASP A 64 -11.70 9.62 4.50
CA ASP A 64 -12.71 10.12 5.44
C ASP A 64 -12.44 11.55 5.89
N GLY A 65 -11.49 12.26 5.25
CA GLY A 65 -11.08 13.60 5.65
C GLY A 65 -10.15 13.61 6.87
N TYR A 66 -9.86 12.45 7.45
CA TYR A 66 -9.01 12.32 8.64
C TYR A 66 -7.68 11.66 8.30
N CYS A 67 -6.59 12.19 8.85
CA CYS A 67 -5.32 11.49 8.79
C CYS A 67 -5.46 10.12 9.47
N PRO A 68 -5.14 9.01 8.80
CA PRO A 68 -5.17 7.72 9.44
C PRO A 68 -4.13 7.69 10.56
N ALA A 69 -4.41 6.91 11.61
CA ALA A 69 -3.54 6.76 12.78
C ALA A 69 -2.31 5.87 12.48
N HIS A 70 -1.59 6.22 11.42
CA HIS A 70 -0.32 5.63 11.03
C HIS A 70 0.79 6.64 11.34
N PRO A 71 1.83 6.29 12.12
CA PRO A 71 2.95 7.17 12.38
C PRO A 71 3.52 7.83 11.12
N HIS A 72 3.74 9.14 11.18
CA HIS A 72 4.24 10.00 10.09
C HIS A 72 3.28 10.26 8.91
N PHE A 73 2.05 9.75 8.91
CA PHE A 73 1.10 10.01 7.82
C PHE A 73 0.50 11.43 7.87
N ASP A 74 0.66 12.11 8.99
CA ASP A 74 0.38 13.53 9.18
C ASP A 74 1.39 14.44 8.45
N ASN A 75 2.58 13.91 8.12
CA ASN A 75 3.62 14.65 7.42
C ASN A 75 3.52 14.48 5.88
N ALA A 76 2.64 15.26 5.27
CA ALA A 76 2.42 15.24 3.82
C ALA A 76 3.68 15.55 2.99
N ASP A 77 4.57 16.42 3.49
CA ASP A 77 5.80 16.78 2.78
C ASP A 77 6.78 15.61 2.70
N ARG A 78 6.93 14.85 3.80
CA ARG A 78 7.75 13.63 3.84
C ARG A 78 7.22 12.60 2.86
N ILE A 79 5.90 12.37 2.83
CA ILE A 79 5.27 11.47 1.87
C ILE A 79 5.54 11.93 0.44
N ARG A 80 5.28 13.21 0.12
CA ARG A 80 5.48 13.76 -1.22
C ARG A 80 6.93 13.64 -1.67
N LEU A 81 7.89 13.85 -0.77
CA LEU A 81 9.31 13.64 -1.06
C LEU A 81 9.58 12.18 -1.46
N ARG A 82 9.13 11.21 -0.65
CA ARG A 82 9.34 9.78 -0.95
C ARG A 82 8.65 9.33 -2.23
N THR A 83 7.43 9.81 -2.49
CA THR A 83 6.75 9.56 -3.76
C THR A 83 7.59 10.03 -4.95
N LYS A 84 8.16 11.24 -4.88
CA LYS A 84 9.00 11.77 -5.97
C LYS A 84 10.28 10.96 -6.16
N GLU A 85 10.92 10.54 -5.07
CA GLU A 85 12.12 9.70 -5.10
C GLU A 85 11.85 8.34 -5.76
N VAL A 86 10.67 7.75 -5.55
CA VAL A 86 10.27 6.48 -6.15
C VAL A 86 9.84 6.64 -7.61
N LYS A 87 8.96 7.61 -7.91
CA LYS A 87 8.37 7.76 -9.26
C LYS A 87 9.34 8.31 -10.30
N ARG A 88 10.24 9.22 -9.91
CA ARG A 88 11.17 9.85 -10.86
C ARG A 88 12.03 8.84 -11.63
N PRO A 89 12.77 7.92 -10.97
CA PRO A 89 13.58 6.94 -11.70
C PRO A 89 12.71 5.94 -12.47
N LEU A 90 11.54 5.55 -11.94
CA LEU A 90 10.60 4.72 -12.68
C LEU A 90 10.19 5.37 -14.02
N LEU A 91 9.68 6.61 -13.98
CA LEU A 91 9.28 7.32 -15.19
C LEU A 91 10.45 7.55 -16.14
N GLN A 92 11.66 7.80 -15.63
CA GLN A 92 12.86 7.93 -16.46
C GLN A 92 13.12 6.65 -17.27
N TYR A 93 13.06 5.48 -16.66
CA TYR A 93 13.29 4.22 -17.37
C TYR A 93 12.13 3.83 -18.29
N ILE A 94 10.89 4.23 -17.97
CA ILE A 94 9.75 4.06 -18.89
C ILE A 94 9.95 4.93 -20.16
N LEU A 95 10.41 6.17 -19.99
CA LEU A 95 10.74 7.07 -21.11
C LEU A 95 11.88 6.50 -21.97
N GLU A 96 12.90 5.87 -21.37
CA GLU A 96 13.93 5.12 -22.10
C GLU A 96 13.30 4.01 -22.96
N GLY A 97 12.40 3.21 -22.40
CA GLY A 97 11.68 2.16 -23.15
C GLY A 97 10.85 2.72 -24.32
N CYS A 98 10.17 3.86 -24.12
CA CYS A 98 9.45 4.53 -25.19
C CYS A 98 10.36 4.99 -26.34
N ARG A 99 11.56 5.50 -26.05
CA ARG A 99 12.55 5.86 -27.10
C ARG A 99 12.93 4.65 -27.94
N VAL A 100 13.22 3.51 -27.30
CA VAL A 100 13.55 2.26 -28.01
C VAL A 100 12.38 1.80 -28.90
N LEU A 101 11.13 1.91 -28.44
CA LEU A 101 9.97 1.57 -29.26
C LEU A 101 9.81 2.52 -30.46
N LEU A 102 10.06 3.81 -30.29
CA LEU A 102 10.03 4.78 -31.40
C LEU A 102 11.11 4.49 -32.44
N GLU A 103 12.31 4.11 -32.02
CA GLU A 103 13.40 3.66 -32.89
C GLU A 103 13.00 2.42 -33.70
N ARG A 104 12.41 1.41 -33.04
CA ARG A 104 11.90 0.20 -33.72
C ARG A 104 10.80 0.52 -34.74
N ALA A 105 10.00 1.55 -34.50
CA ALA A 105 8.90 1.98 -35.36
C ALA A 105 9.28 3.03 -36.42
N ASP A 106 10.57 3.43 -36.50
CA ASP A 106 11.09 4.50 -37.37
C ASP A 106 10.30 5.83 -37.27
N LYS A 107 9.86 6.19 -36.06
CA LYS A 107 9.06 7.40 -35.80
C LYS A 107 9.93 8.62 -35.46
N LYS A 108 10.75 9.06 -36.41
CA LYS A 108 11.72 10.16 -36.23
C LYS A 108 11.12 11.48 -35.73
N SER A 109 9.90 11.83 -36.16
CA SER A 109 9.24 13.06 -35.72
C SER A 109 8.97 13.08 -34.21
N LEU A 110 8.52 11.95 -33.66
CA LEU A 110 8.25 11.79 -32.23
C LEU A 110 9.54 11.61 -31.40
N GLN A 111 10.64 11.15 -31.98
CA GLN A 111 11.92 11.10 -31.28
C GLN A 111 12.46 12.50 -30.97
N LEU A 112 12.29 13.45 -31.89
CA LEU A 112 12.75 14.84 -31.69
C LEU A 112 12.02 15.53 -30.53
N SER A 113 10.77 15.15 -30.26
CA SER A 113 9.97 15.74 -29.17
C SER A 113 10.35 15.22 -27.79
N PHE A 114 11.06 14.09 -27.70
CA PHE A 114 11.38 13.44 -26.42
C PHE A 114 12.20 14.32 -25.48
N ASP A 115 13.19 15.04 -26.02
CA ASP A 115 14.10 15.86 -25.22
C ASP A 115 13.53 17.27 -24.94
N GLN A 116 12.50 17.68 -25.69
CA GLN A 116 11.88 19.00 -25.58
C GLN A 116 10.59 19.00 -24.75
N HIS A 117 9.89 17.86 -24.69
CA HIS A 117 8.55 17.74 -24.10
C HIS A 117 8.43 16.56 -23.12
N GLU A 118 9.41 16.40 -22.22
CA GLU A 118 9.43 15.29 -21.26
C GLU A 118 8.15 15.20 -20.41
N THR A 119 7.64 16.33 -19.89
CA THR A 119 6.39 16.36 -19.12
C THR A 119 5.19 15.87 -19.94
N LEU A 120 5.17 16.15 -21.24
CA LEU A 120 4.09 15.72 -22.13
C LEU A 120 4.13 14.20 -22.34
N TRP A 121 5.32 13.63 -22.52
CA TRP A 121 5.52 12.19 -22.58
C TRP A 121 5.12 11.51 -21.27
N ARG A 122 5.55 12.06 -20.12
CA ARG A 122 5.14 11.56 -18.79
C ARG A 122 3.62 11.58 -18.64
N ALA A 123 2.96 12.65 -19.05
CA ALA A 123 1.51 12.76 -19.03
C ALA A 123 0.87 11.67 -19.91
N ALA A 124 1.33 11.51 -21.16
CA ALA A 124 0.79 10.55 -22.11
C ALA A 124 0.92 9.12 -21.60
N ILE A 125 2.09 8.73 -21.08
CA ILE A 125 2.32 7.41 -20.47
C ILE A 125 1.43 7.20 -19.24
N SER A 126 1.37 8.20 -18.35
CA SER A 126 0.79 8.03 -17.02
C SER A 126 -0.72 7.81 -17.02
N VAL A 127 -1.41 8.20 -18.10
CA VAL A 127 -2.86 8.02 -18.25
C VAL A 127 -3.26 6.77 -19.05
N HIS A 128 -2.29 5.97 -19.48
CA HIS A 128 -2.57 4.62 -19.98
C HIS A 128 -2.77 3.68 -18.80
N LYS A 129 -3.77 2.80 -18.93
CA LYS A 129 -4.07 1.80 -17.92
C LYS A 129 -3.05 0.67 -17.98
N PHE A 130 -2.48 0.31 -16.84
CA PHE A 130 -1.57 -0.82 -16.69
C PHE A 130 -2.15 -1.77 -15.63
N GLY A 131 -2.73 -2.88 -16.10
CA GLY A 131 -3.53 -3.75 -15.25
C GLY A 131 -4.77 -3.01 -14.72
N VAL A 132 -4.76 -2.68 -13.43
CA VAL A 132 -5.86 -1.97 -12.73
C VAL A 132 -5.43 -0.58 -12.21
N LEU A 133 -4.30 -0.07 -12.70
CA LEU A 133 -3.67 1.15 -12.18
C LEU A 133 -3.36 2.13 -13.32
N TYR A 134 -3.36 3.41 -12.98
CA TYR A 134 -2.84 4.50 -13.81
C TYR A 134 -1.71 5.16 -13.03
N LEU A 135 -0.54 5.37 -13.64
CA LEU A 135 0.58 6.03 -12.96
C LEU A 135 0.26 7.50 -12.62
N ALA A 136 -0.72 8.12 -13.28
CA ALA A 136 -1.11 9.49 -13.02
C ALA A 136 -1.80 9.64 -11.66
N THR A 137 -1.50 10.73 -10.96
CA THR A 137 -2.22 11.16 -9.75
C THR A 137 -3.03 12.43 -10.03
N ARG A 138 -4.00 12.75 -9.17
CA ARG A 138 -4.79 13.98 -9.28
C ARG A 138 -3.92 15.25 -9.23
N SER A 139 -2.88 15.26 -8.38
CA SER A 139 -1.96 16.41 -8.23
C SER A 139 -1.11 16.58 -9.47
N GLU A 140 -0.48 15.52 -9.99
CA GLU A 140 0.29 15.60 -11.25
C GLU A 140 -0.60 16.04 -12.42
N CYS A 141 -1.82 15.50 -12.52
CA CYS A 141 -2.76 15.90 -13.56
C CYS A 141 -3.10 17.39 -13.50
N ARG A 142 -3.26 17.94 -12.29
CA ARG A 142 -3.66 19.34 -12.09
C ARG A 142 -2.50 20.32 -12.23
N GLU A 143 -1.36 20.00 -11.63
CA GLU A 143 -0.23 20.93 -11.48
C GLU A 143 0.74 20.86 -12.65
N GLU A 144 0.88 19.68 -13.29
CA GLU A 144 1.91 19.45 -14.30
C GLU A 144 1.33 19.05 -15.66
N PHE A 145 0.46 18.04 -15.71
CA PHE A 145 0.06 17.43 -16.98
C PHE A 145 -0.98 18.24 -17.74
N LEU A 146 -2.06 18.71 -17.10
CA LEU A 146 -3.11 19.45 -17.80
C LEU A 146 -2.55 20.73 -18.48
N PRO A 147 -1.76 21.59 -17.81
CA PRO A 147 -1.17 22.77 -18.46
C PRO A 147 -0.26 22.43 -19.64
N ALA A 148 0.57 21.38 -19.50
CA ALA A 148 1.48 20.93 -20.55
C ALA A 148 0.72 20.41 -21.78
N VAL A 149 -0.36 19.65 -21.55
CA VAL A 149 -1.20 19.07 -22.61
C VAL A 149 -2.01 20.14 -23.34
N GLU A 150 -2.60 21.09 -22.62
CA GLU A 150 -3.37 22.18 -23.26
C GLU A 150 -2.50 23.07 -24.14
N SER A 151 -1.23 23.23 -23.78
CA SER A 151 -0.27 24.00 -24.58
C SER A 151 0.26 23.24 -25.81
N ASN A 152 0.10 21.91 -25.88
CA ASN A 152 0.70 21.06 -26.93
C ASN A 152 -0.25 19.91 -27.35
N LEU A 153 -1.52 20.21 -27.58
CA LEU A 153 -2.57 19.20 -27.74
C LEU A 153 -2.34 18.24 -28.92
N ASP A 154 -1.95 18.76 -30.09
CA ASP A 154 -1.75 17.94 -31.29
C ASP A 154 -0.63 16.93 -31.09
N LEU A 155 0.51 17.40 -30.56
CA LEU A 155 1.65 16.55 -30.22
C LEU A 155 1.28 15.50 -29.16
N PHE A 156 0.50 15.87 -28.15
CA PHE A 156 -0.01 14.91 -27.15
C PHE A 156 -0.85 13.81 -27.80
N ASN A 157 -1.74 14.16 -28.74
CA ASN A 157 -2.57 13.19 -29.44
C ASN A 157 -1.73 12.25 -30.33
N GLU A 158 -0.66 12.74 -30.95
CA GLU A 158 0.30 11.90 -31.67
C GLU A 158 1.01 10.91 -30.73
N MET A 159 1.49 11.38 -29.57
CA MET A 159 2.12 10.53 -28.55
C MET A 159 1.15 9.45 -28.05
N VAL A 160 -0.08 9.83 -27.74
CA VAL A 160 -1.14 8.91 -27.30
C VAL A 160 -1.44 7.85 -28.35
N THR A 161 -1.56 8.26 -29.62
CA THR A 161 -1.80 7.34 -30.73
C THR A 161 -0.68 6.30 -30.83
N PHE A 162 0.57 6.75 -30.72
CA PHE A 162 1.73 5.85 -30.70
C PHE A 162 1.71 4.89 -29.51
N LEU A 163 1.43 5.39 -28.31
CA LEU A 163 1.41 4.61 -27.06
C LEU A 163 0.25 3.60 -27.00
N SER A 164 -0.88 3.92 -27.64
CA SER A 164 -2.04 3.02 -27.76
C SER A 164 -1.83 1.94 -28.82
N HIS A 165 -1.00 2.21 -29.84
CA HIS A 165 -0.69 1.22 -30.87
C HIS A 165 0.08 0.04 -30.27
N ASP A 166 -0.41 -1.19 -30.51
CA ASP A 166 0.21 -2.45 -30.07
C ASP A 166 0.59 -2.46 -28.57
N ASN A 167 -0.19 -1.76 -27.73
CA ASN A 167 0.05 -1.61 -26.30
C ASN A 167 1.47 -1.09 -25.95
N ASN A 168 2.01 -0.18 -26.76
CA ASN A 168 3.33 0.42 -26.54
C ASN A 168 3.50 1.04 -25.14
N ALA A 169 2.44 1.61 -24.55
CA ALA A 169 2.49 2.07 -23.17
C ALA A 169 2.80 0.94 -22.17
N ILE A 170 2.13 -0.21 -22.31
CA ILE A 170 2.35 -1.38 -21.44
C ILE A 170 3.75 -1.93 -21.64
N ARG A 171 4.20 -2.07 -22.88
CA ARG A 171 5.56 -2.51 -23.24
C ARG A 171 6.62 -1.61 -22.59
N ALA A 172 6.46 -0.29 -22.69
CA ALA A 172 7.37 0.67 -22.09
C ALA A 172 7.35 0.62 -20.55
N ILE A 173 6.19 0.42 -19.92
CA ILE A 173 6.09 0.26 -18.46
C ILE A 173 6.77 -1.05 -18.03
N ASN A 174 6.56 -2.15 -18.74
CA ASN A 174 7.23 -3.42 -18.47
C ASN A 174 8.76 -3.28 -18.51
N TYR A 175 9.27 -2.62 -19.56
CA TYR A 175 10.68 -2.27 -19.68
C TYR A 175 11.16 -1.41 -18.52
N GLY A 176 10.43 -0.34 -18.19
CA GLY A 176 10.84 0.62 -17.18
C GLY A 176 10.98 0.01 -15.80
N VAL A 177 10.03 -0.85 -15.39
CA VAL A 177 10.11 -1.56 -14.11
C VAL A 177 11.28 -2.54 -14.09
N HIS A 178 11.45 -3.36 -15.14
CA HIS A 178 12.55 -4.32 -15.22
C HIS A 178 13.92 -3.61 -15.20
N ARG A 179 14.06 -2.54 -15.99
CA ARG A 179 15.26 -1.72 -16.05
C ARG A 179 15.58 -1.03 -14.73
N LEU A 180 14.57 -0.54 -14.01
CA LEU A 180 14.73 0.08 -12.70
C LEU A 180 15.28 -0.90 -11.67
N VAL A 181 14.76 -2.14 -11.62
CA VAL A 181 15.23 -3.16 -10.68
C VAL A 181 16.66 -3.60 -11.02
N ASN A 182 16.99 -3.72 -12.30
CA ASN A 182 18.33 -4.09 -12.77
C ASN A 182 19.32 -2.92 -12.86
N SER A 183 18.98 -1.74 -12.35
CA SER A 183 19.89 -0.60 -12.30
C SER A 183 20.58 -0.49 -10.93
N ASN A 184 21.45 0.51 -10.78
CA ASN A 184 22.07 0.86 -9.50
C ASN A 184 21.19 1.77 -8.64
N THR A 185 19.90 1.94 -8.99
CA THR A 185 18.98 2.78 -8.21
C THR A 185 18.59 2.10 -6.89
N PHE A 186 18.50 0.78 -6.87
CA PHE A 186 18.12 0.01 -5.70
C PHE A 186 19.23 -0.91 -5.20
N THR A 187 19.28 -1.09 -3.89
CA THR A 187 19.82 -2.31 -3.28
C THR A 187 18.77 -3.40 -3.49
N VAL A 188 19.16 -4.53 -4.09
CA VAL A 188 18.26 -5.62 -4.44
C VAL A 188 18.66 -6.90 -3.73
N ASP A 189 17.75 -7.41 -2.88
CA ASP A 189 17.88 -8.71 -2.25
C ASP A 189 17.16 -9.77 -3.09
N TYR A 190 17.89 -10.78 -3.56
CA TYR A 190 17.29 -11.87 -4.33
C TYR A 190 16.71 -12.95 -3.39
N GLN A 191 15.39 -13.04 -3.34
CA GLN A 191 14.64 -13.91 -2.43
C GLN A 191 13.54 -14.70 -3.16
N THR A 192 13.71 -16.01 -3.29
CA THR A 192 12.82 -16.85 -4.11
C THR A 192 11.64 -17.45 -3.36
N LYS A 193 11.74 -17.64 -2.03
CA LYS A 193 10.76 -18.44 -1.26
C LYS A 193 9.46 -17.69 -0.95
N LEU A 194 9.53 -16.38 -0.69
CA LEU A 194 8.39 -15.62 -0.14
C LEU A 194 7.93 -14.44 -1.00
N VAL A 195 8.81 -13.83 -1.79
CA VAL A 195 8.38 -12.85 -2.78
C VAL A 195 7.48 -13.56 -3.79
N PRO A 196 6.28 -13.08 -4.14
CA PRO A 196 5.46 -13.65 -5.22
C PRO A 196 6.14 -13.52 -6.60
N PRO A 197 5.71 -14.28 -7.63
CA PRO A 197 6.18 -14.01 -8.99
C PRO A 197 5.77 -12.60 -9.42
N THR A 198 6.65 -11.93 -10.16
CA THR A 198 6.46 -10.59 -10.75
C THR A 198 6.11 -9.48 -9.75
N ALA A 199 6.43 -9.70 -8.47
CA ALA A 199 6.22 -8.75 -7.38
C ALA A 199 7.54 -8.23 -6.82
N ILE A 200 7.48 -7.03 -6.24
CA ILE A 200 8.57 -6.34 -5.57
C ILE A 200 8.18 -6.17 -4.10
N SER A 201 8.94 -6.79 -3.21
CA SER A 201 8.75 -6.62 -1.76
C SER A 201 9.62 -5.49 -1.23
N SER A 202 9.00 -4.41 -0.78
CA SER A 202 9.70 -3.21 -0.32
C SER A 202 10.21 -3.33 1.10
N ILE A 203 11.51 -3.05 1.31
CA ILE A 203 12.18 -3.18 2.61
C ILE A 203 12.34 -1.79 3.26
N GLY A 204 12.79 -0.81 2.47
CA GLY A 204 13.03 0.56 2.92
C GLY A 204 13.43 1.48 1.76
N PRO A 205 13.97 2.68 2.04
CA PRO A 205 14.46 3.60 1.02
C PRO A 205 15.42 2.92 0.05
N ASN A 206 15.04 2.86 -1.22
CA ASN A 206 15.83 2.25 -2.28
C ASN A 206 16.29 0.81 -2.00
N HIS A 207 15.57 0.05 -1.15
CA HIS A 207 15.91 -1.33 -0.82
C HIS A 207 14.69 -2.23 -1.02
N ILE A 208 14.83 -3.19 -1.92
CA ILE A 208 13.76 -4.11 -2.33
C ILE A 208 14.24 -5.55 -2.30
N ALA A 209 13.29 -6.48 -2.20
CA ALA A 209 13.49 -7.90 -2.46
C ALA A 209 12.66 -8.34 -3.66
N VAL A 210 13.29 -9.09 -4.57
CA VAL A 210 12.66 -9.64 -5.79
C VAL A 210 13.04 -11.10 -5.98
N ARG A 211 12.33 -11.80 -6.87
CA ARG A 211 12.82 -13.07 -7.39
C ARG A 211 13.81 -12.80 -8.52
N GLU A 212 15.02 -13.33 -8.38
CA GLU A 212 16.08 -13.19 -9.39
C GLU A 212 15.58 -13.55 -10.80
N LYS A 213 14.98 -14.73 -10.94
CA LYS A 213 14.44 -15.24 -12.22
C LYS A 213 13.43 -14.34 -12.92
N ASP A 214 12.73 -13.46 -12.19
CA ASP A 214 11.73 -12.59 -12.80
C ASP A 214 12.40 -11.38 -13.47
N PHE A 215 13.65 -11.08 -13.10
CA PHE A 215 14.46 -9.97 -13.61
C PHE A 215 15.74 -10.43 -14.34
N GLU A 216 15.81 -11.71 -14.73
CA GLU A 216 16.91 -12.24 -15.54
C GLU A 216 16.84 -11.73 -16.99
N GLY A 217 18.01 -11.42 -17.57
CA GLY A 217 18.14 -11.05 -18.98
C GLY A 217 18.13 -9.55 -19.25
N ASP A 218 18.04 -9.19 -20.53
CA ASP A 218 18.03 -7.79 -20.98
C ASP A 218 16.60 -7.20 -20.89
N SER A 219 16.48 -6.01 -20.29
CA SER A 219 15.23 -5.25 -20.24
C SER A 219 14.60 -5.05 -21.61
N THR A 220 15.37 -4.99 -22.70
CA THR A 220 14.83 -4.83 -24.06
C THR A 220 13.87 -5.94 -24.47
N ALA A 221 13.99 -7.15 -23.90
CA ALA A 221 13.04 -8.25 -24.12
C ALA A 221 11.65 -7.97 -23.52
N MET A 222 11.56 -7.10 -22.52
CA MET A 222 10.26 -6.69 -21.94
C MET A 222 9.41 -5.88 -22.93
N LEU A 223 10.04 -5.23 -23.91
CA LEU A 223 9.34 -4.48 -24.95
C LEU A 223 8.52 -5.38 -25.88
N ASP A 224 8.76 -6.69 -25.86
CA ASP A 224 7.99 -7.65 -26.67
C ASP A 224 6.70 -8.11 -25.96
N ASN A 225 6.54 -7.75 -24.68
CA ASN A 225 5.38 -8.14 -23.86
C ASN A 225 4.31 -7.05 -23.85
N SER A 226 3.19 -7.33 -24.51
CA SER A 226 2.05 -6.40 -24.62
C SER A 226 1.04 -6.47 -23.46
N SER A 227 1.28 -7.34 -22.48
CA SER A 227 0.45 -7.49 -21.27
C SER A 227 1.18 -6.98 -20.03
N ALA A 228 0.44 -6.46 -19.05
CA ALA A 228 1.01 -5.98 -17.79
C ALA A 228 1.61 -7.16 -16.99
N ILE A 229 2.92 -7.12 -16.74
CA ILE A 229 3.65 -8.19 -16.03
C ILE A 229 3.71 -7.91 -14.52
N TRP A 230 3.95 -6.64 -14.17
CA TRP A 230 4.26 -6.20 -12.81
C TRP A 230 3.02 -5.74 -12.04
N ASP A 231 3.06 -5.81 -10.71
CA ASP A 231 2.08 -5.12 -9.88
C ASP A 231 2.59 -3.72 -9.51
N LEU A 232 2.06 -2.68 -10.18
CA LEU A 232 2.50 -1.32 -9.87
C LEU A 232 2.14 -0.88 -8.44
N HIS A 233 1.22 -1.58 -7.76
CA HIS A 233 0.92 -1.33 -6.34
C HIS A 233 2.17 -1.46 -5.45
N ASP A 234 3.17 -2.24 -5.86
CA ASP A 234 4.42 -2.41 -5.13
C ASP A 234 5.20 -1.09 -4.96
N PHE A 235 4.98 -0.10 -5.83
CA PHE A 235 5.56 1.24 -5.65
C PHE A 235 4.87 2.04 -4.53
N ALA A 236 3.60 1.75 -4.19
CA ALA A 236 2.95 2.29 -3.00
C ALA A 236 3.56 1.66 -1.73
N HIS A 237 3.84 0.35 -1.75
CA HIS A 237 4.61 -0.33 -0.71
C HIS A 237 6.01 0.29 -0.55
N LEU A 238 6.72 0.55 -1.65
CA LEU A 238 8.05 1.16 -1.61
C LEU A 238 8.01 2.57 -1.02
N THR A 239 6.98 3.34 -1.36
CA THR A 239 6.80 4.68 -0.81
C THR A 239 6.53 4.61 0.70
N ALA A 240 5.64 3.73 1.16
CA ALA A 240 5.36 3.52 2.58
C ALA A 240 6.60 3.07 3.36
N ALA A 241 7.31 2.04 2.87
CA ALA A 241 8.56 1.57 3.47
C ALA A 241 9.64 2.67 3.50
N SER A 242 9.68 3.55 2.50
CA SER A 242 10.61 4.69 2.48
C SER A 242 10.26 5.79 3.49
N VAL A 243 9.00 5.86 3.93
CA VAL A 243 8.59 6.76 5.03
C VAL A 243 9.14 6.24 6.35
N CYS A 244 8.93 4.97 6.70
CA CYS A 244 9.46 4.37 7.93
C CYS A 244 9.66 2.86 7.75
N PRO A 245 10.90 2.41 7.45
CA PRO A 245 11.22 0.99 7.19
C PRO A 245 10.82 0.06 8.32
N GLU A 246 11.01 0.49 9.56
CA GLU A 246 10.80 -0.34 10.75
C GLU A 246 9.32 -0.70 10.94
N LEU A 247 8.43 0.21 10.56
CA LEU A 247 6.99 0.06 10.67
C LEU A 247 6.36 -0.52 9.39
N TYR A 248 6.81 -0.05 8.23
CA TYR A 248 6.13 -0.26 6.94
C TYR A 248 6.95 -1.08 5.94
N GLY A 249 8.18 -1.45 6.29
CA GLY A 249 9.01 -2.35 5.50
C GLY A 249 8.53 -3.80 5.60
N SER A 250 8.75 -4.54 4.52
CA SER A 250 8.48 -5.97 4.45
C SER A 250 9.38 -6.72 5.43
N LYS A 251 8.77 -7.57 6.25
CA LYS A 251 9.44 -8.44 7.24
C LYS A 251 9.53 -9.89 6.75
N TYR A 252 9.23 -10.14 5.47
CA TYR A 252 9.03 -11.50 4.95
C TYR A 252 10.28 -12.37 5.10
N PHE A 253 11.41 -11.88 4.62
CA PHE A 253 12.67 -12.63 4.57
C PHE A 253 13.46 -12.56 5.88
N THR A 254 13.18 -11.60 6.75
CA THR A 254 13.80 -11.51 8.09
C THR A 254 13.05 -12.33 9.15
N HIS A 255 11.72 -12.43 9.07
CA HIS A 255 10.93 -13.10 10.11
C HIS A 255 9.89 -14.09 9.57
N LEU A 256 9.11 -13.77 8.52
CA LEU A 256 8.07 -14.69 8.02
C LEU A 256 8.65 -16.03 7.55
N ILE A 257 9.85 -16.02 6.96
CA ILE A 257 10.54 -17.23 6.48
C ILE A 257 10.86 -18.22 7.60
N ASN A 258 10.97 -17.73 8.83
CA ASN A 258 11.26 -18.52 10.01
C ASN A 258 9.99 -19.07 10.68
N LEU A 259 8.79 -18.66 10.21
CA LEU A 259 7.53 -19.21 10.68
C LEU A 259 7.20 -20.56 10.04
N PRO A 260 6.48 -21.46 10.74
CA PRO A 260 5.97 -22.70 10.17
C PRO A 260 5.19 -22.49 8.87
N SER A 261 5.30 -23.43 7.93
CA SER A 261 4.64 -23.35 6.61
C SER A 261 3.13 -23.16 6.67
N LYS A 262 2.48 -23.67 7.72
CA LYS A 262 1.03 -23.48 7.96
C LYS A 262 0.67 -22.01 8.24
N LEU A 263 1.56 -21.24 8.86
CA LEU A 263 1.36 -19.81 9.12
C LEU A 263 1.69 -18.97 7.88
N THR A 264 2.77 -19.30 7.16
CA THR A 264 3.08 -18.59 5.90
C THR A 264 2.00 -18.80 4.83
N ALA A 265 1.31 -19.95 4.84
CA ALA A 265 0.14 -20.20 3.98
C ALA A 265 -1.05 -19.25 4.25
N LEU A 266 -1.12 -18.62 5.43
CA LEU A 266 -2.14 -17.60 5.73
C LEU A 266 -1.92 -16.32 4.93
N ILE A 267 -0.67 -16.01 4.58
CA ILE A 267 -0.32 -14.83 3.78
C ILE A 267 -0.35 -15.16 2.30
N ARG A 268 0.22 -16.32 1.91
CA ARG A 268 0.32 -16.76 0.51
C ARG A 268 -1.01 -17.18 -0.11
N SER A 269 -2.03 -17.42 0.71
CA SER A 269 -3.41 -17.72 0.28
C SER A 269 -3.54 -18.75 -0.86
N PRO A 270 -2.96 -19.96 -0.71
CA PRO A 270 -3.09 -20.99 -1.73
C PRO A 270 -4.55 -21.40 -1.91
N LYS A 271 -4.96 -21.66 -3.16
CA LYS A 271 -6.31 -22.11 -3.53
C LYS A 271 -7.43 -21.15 -3.09
N MET A 272 -7.14 -19.85 -2.94
CA MET A 272 -8.14 -18.88 -2.48
C MET A 272 -9.39 -18.83 -3.35
N LYS A 273 -9.27 -19.05 -4.66
CA LYS A 273 -10.39 -19.00 -5.63
C LYS A 273 -11.16 -20.33 -5.78
N THR A 274 -11.16 -21.19 -4.76
CA THR A 274 -11.81 -22.51 -4.82
C THR A 274 -13.02 -22.57 -3.89
N THR A 275 -13.86 -23.59 -4.02
CA THR A 275 -15.04 -23.78 -3.16
C THR A 275 -14.68 -24.18 -1.72
N ASP A 276 -13.46 -24.65 -1.47
CA ASP A 276 -12.92 -24.92 -0.14
C ASP A 276 -11.50 -24.37 0.02
N PRO A 277 -11.34 -23.04 0.16
CA PRO A 277 -10.03 -22.43 0.35
C PRO A 277 -9.33 -22.99 1.59
N THR A 278 -8.04 -23.24 1.49
CA THR A 278 -7.26 -23.79 2.61
C THR A 278 -5.93 -23.04 2.73
N PRO A 279 -5.76 -22.14 3.73
CA PRO A 279 -6.67 -21.83 4.86
C PRO A 279 -7.87 -20.93 4.49
N ARG A 280 -9.03 -21.16 5.15
CA ARG A 280 -10.28 -20.40 4.96
C ARG A 280 -10.26 -18.95 5.45
N PHE A 281 -9.30 -18.59 6.30
CA PHE A 281 -9.11 -17.23 6.81
C PHE A 281 -7.75 -16.66 6.41
N SER A 282 -7.17 -17.16 5.31
CA SER A 282 -5.98 -16.53 4.74
C SER A 282 -6.30 -15.10 4.28
N ASP A 283 -5.30 -14.23 4.30
CA ASP A 283 -5.44 -12.79 4.10
C ASP A 283 -6.09 -12.48 2.72
N GLY A 284 -5.69 -13.21 1.68
CA GLY A 284 -6.27 -13.14 0.34
C GLY A 284 -7.71 -13.66 0.25
N VAL A 285 -8.11 -14.69 1.02
CA VAL A 285 -9.52 -15.14 1.03
C VAL A 285 -10.40 -14.07 1.66
N VAL A 286 -10.03 -13.58 2.84
CA VAL A 286 -10.84 -12.58 3.55
C VAL A 286 -10.88 -11.28 2.75
N PHE A 287 -9.74 -10.80 2.25
CA PHE A 287 -9.67 -9.54 1.51
C PHE A 287 -10.28 -9.62 0.11
N SER A 288 -9.88 -10.58 -0.72
CA SER A 288 -10.28 -10.59 -2.14
C SER A 288 -11.64 -11.23 -2.37
N GLU A 289 -12.00 -12.25 -1.60
CA GLU A 289 -13.18 -13.07 -1.87
C GLU A 289 -14.37 -12.76 -0.96
N LEU A 290 -14.14 -12.46 0.32
CA LEU A 290 -15.25 -12.23 1.27
C LEU A 290 -15.60 -10.73 1.40
N LEU A 291 -14.60 -9.89 1.70
CA LEU A 291 -14.81 -8.45 1.89
C LEU A 291 -15.28 -7.73 0.62
N THR A 292 -14.96 -8.27 -0.57
CA THR A 292 -15.45 -7.69 -1.83
C THR A 292 -16.97 -7.81 -1.91
N VAL A 293 -17.54 -8.98 -1.59
CA VAL A 293 -19.00 -9.19 -1.62
C VAL A 293 -19.68 -8.30 -0.59
N LEU A 294 -19.19 -8.31 0.65
CA LEU A 294 -19.73 -7.47 1.72
C LEU A 294 -19.73 -5.98 1.34
N PHE A 295 -18.59 -5.44 0.88
CA PHE A 295 -18.51 -4.05 0.46
C PHE A 295 -19.49 -3.73 -0.67
N THR A 296 -19.55 -4.58 -1.70
CA THR A 296 -20.44 -4.35 -2.84
C THR A 296 -21.90 -4.35 -2.40
N SER A 297 -22.33 -5.31 -1.57
CA SER A 297 -23.70 -5.36 -1.07
C SER A 297 -24.08 -4.13 -0.25
N GLU A 298 -23.18 -3.64 0.61
CA GLU A 298 -23.42 -2.42 1.40
C GLU A 298 -23.52 -1.17 0.51
N ILE A 299 -22.62 -1.01 -0.46
CA ILE A 299 -22.69 0.14 -1.39
C ILE A 299 -23.95 0.09 -2.26
N GLU A 300 -24.35 -1.08 -2.74
CA GLU A 300 -25.59 -1.22 -3.51
C GLU A 300 -26.83 -0.91 -2.66
N ALA A 301 -26.84 -1.29 -1.38
CA ALA A 301 -27.92 -0.93 -0.45
C ALA A 301 -27.99 0.59 -0.21
N VAL A 302 -26.84 1.28 -0.12
CA VAL A 302 -26.79 2.74 -0.08
C VAL A 302 -27.35 3.36 -1.36
N GLN A 303 -27.00 2.82 -2.53
CA GLN A 303 -27.52 3.29 -3.82
C GLN A 303 -29.04 3.09 -3.97
N ARG A 304 -29.59 2.02 -3.37
CA ARG A 304 -31.04 1.78 -3.28
C ARG A 304 -31.73 2.55 -2.15
N ALA A 305 -31.00 3.40 -1.42
CA ALA A 305 -31.47 4.15 -0.25
C ALA A 305 -32.04 3.26 0.88
N GLU A 306 -31.60 2.00 0.97
CA GLU A 306 -31.97 1.05 2.04
C GLU A 306 -31.10 1.23 3.28
N LYS A 307 -29.89 1.80 3.11
CA LYS A 307 -28.91 2.05 4.17
C LYS A 307 -28.26 3.41 4.00
N THR A 308 -27.74 3.94 5.10
CA THR A 308 -26.91 5.15 5.11
C THR A 308 -25.59 4.83 5.79
N HIS A 309 -24.49 5.14 5.12
CA HIS A 309 -23.15 4.95 5.66
C HIS A 309 -22.32 6.22 5.59
N THR A 310 -21.53 6.43 6.63
CA THR A 310 -20.29 7.22 6.57
C THR A 310 -19.15 6.26 6.24
N TYR A 311 -17.97 6.75 5.82
CA TYR A 311 -16.82 5.85 5.66
C TYR A 311 -16.51 5.06 6.95
N VAL A 312 -16.62 5.71 8.11
CA VAL A 312 -16.38 5.08 9.42
C VAL A 312 -17.41 3.99 9.70
N SER A 313 -18.71 4.26 9.52
CA SER A 313 -19.74 3.26 9.81
C SER A 313 -19.73 2.09 8.82
N LEU A 314 -19.34 2.33 7.57
CA LEU A 314 -19.11 1.27 6.59
C LEU A 314 -17.94 0.37 7.01
N VAL A 315 -16.81 0.96 7.38
CA VAL A 315 -15.65 0.20 7.88
C VAL A 315 -16.01 -0.64 9.10
N ASP A 316 -16.75 -0.08 10.06
CA ASP A 316 -17.17 -0.78 11.27
C ASP A 316 -18.14 -1.95 10.95
N THR A 317 -19.14 -1.71 10.11
CA THR A 317 -20.10 -2.74 9.67
C THR A 317 -19.39 -3.92 8.99
N LEU A 318 -18.48 -3.65 8.05
CA LEU A 318 -17.72 -4.70 7.37
C LEU A 318 -16.79 -5.44 8.34
N ALA A 319 -16.19 -4.71 9.29
CA ALA A 319 -15.28 -5.30 10.28
C ALA A 319 -16.01 -6.22 11.26
N GLU A 320 -17.23 -5.87 11.67
CA GLU A 320 -18.09 -6.70 12.51
C GLU A 320 -18.40 -8.05 11.83
N ASP A 321 -18.84 -8.02 10.57
CA ASP A 321 -19.16 -9.22 9.79
C ASP A 321 -17.92 -10.13 9.60
N VAL A 322 -16.76 -9.54 9.32
CA VAL A 322 -15.50 -10.29 9.20
C VAL A 322 -15.04 -10.83 10.55
N ALA A 323 -15.16 -10.08 11.65
CA ALA A 323 -14.80 -10.55 12.98
C ALA A 323 -15.67 -11.76 13.39
N ASP A 324 -16.97 -11.72 13.10
CA ASP A 324 -17.87 -12.85 13.35
C ASP A 324 -17.53 -14.08 12.49
N TYR A 325 -17.15 -13.87 11.23
CA TYR A 325 -16.65 -14.96 10.37
C TYR A 325 -15.38 -15.60 10.94
N LEU A 326 -14.38 -14.78 11.33
CA LEU A 326 -13.11 -15.26 11.89
C LEU A 326 -13.30 -16.01 13.21
N MET A 327 -14.34 -15.66 13.99
CA MET A 327 -14.73 -16.35 15.22
C MET A 327 -15.64 -17.57 14.97
N GLY A 328 -15.93 -17.92 13.71
CA GLY A 328 -16.79 -19.07 13.35
C GLY A 328 -18.27 -18.86 13.66
N LYS A 329 -18.69 -17.63 13.95
CA LYS A 329 -20.07 -17.26 14.32
C LYS A 329 -20.96 -17.01 13.11
N ARG A 330 -20.36 -16.68 11.95
CA ARG A 330 -21.07 -16.30 10.73
C ARG A 330 -20.50 -16.97 9.49
N GLU A 331 -21.35 -17.11 8.48
CA GLU A 331 -20.95 -17.50 7.13
C GLU A 331 -20.90 -16.28 6.21
N LEU A 332 -19.93 -16.24 5.31
CA LEU A 332 -19.78 -15.18 4.32
C LEU A 332 -19.75 -15.77 2.91
N GLN A 333 -20.38 -15.08 1.97
CA GLN A 333 -20.40 -15.51 0.58
C GLN A 333 -19.03 -15.29 -0.07
N HIS A 334 -18.55 -16.32 -0.76
CA HIS A 334 -17.30 -16.28 -1.52
C HIS A 334 -17.52 -15.72 -2.92
N LEU A 335 -16.85 -14.61 -3.27
CA LEU A 335 -17.02 -13.92 -4.55
C LEU A 335 -16.94 -14.85 -5.77
N THR A 336 -15.83 -15.59 -5.93
CA THR A 336 -15.61 -16.36 -7.16
C THR A 336 -16.56 -17.55 -7.33
N THR A 337 -17.03 -18.14 -6.24
CA THR A 337 -17.74 -19.44 -6.27
C THR A 337 -19.20 -19.33 -5.87
N GLY A 338 -19.61 -18.21 -5.27
CA GLY A 338 -20.93 -18.01 -4.70
C GLY A 338 -21.22 -18.83 -3.42
N VAL A 339 -20.30 -19.70 -3.01
CA VAL A 339 -20.48 -20.60 -1.85
C VAL A 339 -20.42 -19.82 -0.55
N MET A 340 -21.30 -20.15 0.40
CA MET A 340 -21.22 -19.66 1.78
C MET A 340 -20.09 -20.38 2.51
N LEU A 341 -19.08 -19.64 2.94
CA LEU A 341 -17.97 -20.15 3.72
C LEU A 341 -18.18 -19.87 5.19
N LYS A 342 -17.86 -20.86 6.02
CA LYS A 342 -17.76 -20.75 7.47
C LYS A 342 -16.37 -21.16 7.94
N ALA A 343 -15.81 -20.43 8.89
CA ALA A 343 -14.61 -20.89 9.59
C ALA A 343 -14.96 -22.13 10.43
N LYS A 344 -14.19 -23.22 10.27
CA LYS A 344 -14.45 -24.49 10.99
C LYS A 344 -14.20 -24.38 12.49
N LYS A 345 -13.30 -23.48 12.88
CA LYS A 345 -12.95 -23.13 14.25
C LYS A 345 -12.65 -21.62 14.30
N PRO A 346 -12.82 -20.96 15.46
CA PRO A 346 -12.30 -19.61 15.66
C PRO A 346 -10.81 -19.55 15.30
N ILE A 347 -10.38 -18.41 14.77
CA ILE A 347 -8.97 -18.13 14.55
C ILE A 347 -8.20 -18.17 15.89
N SER A 348 -7.00 -18.75 15.89
CA SER A 348 -6.11 -18.75 17.07
C SER A 348 -5.30 -17.46 17.18
N ALA A 349 -4.79 -17.17 18.38
CA ALA A 349 -3.96 -15.98 18.64
C ALA A 349 -2.72 -15.91 17.73
N VAL A 350 -2.03 -17.04 17.53
CA VAL A 350 -0.85 -17.12 16.65
C VAL A 350 -1.21 -16.84 15.18
N GLN A 351 -2.35 -17.35 14.71
CA GLN A 351 -2.82 -17.09 13.34
C GLN A 351 -3.20 -15.62 13.16
N LEU A 352 -3.89 -15.04 14.15
CA LEU A 352 -4.25 -13.62 14.16
C LEU A 352 -3.01 -12.73 14.14
N ALA A 353 -2.04 -12.98 15.03
CA ALA A 353 -0.79 -12.23 15.09
C ALA A 353 0.01 -12.32 13.78
N THR A 354 0.02 -13.49 13.13
CA THR A 354 0.64 -13.67 11.81
C THR A 354 0.00 -12.75 10.77
N LEU A 355 -1.33 -12.71 10.71
CA LEU A 355 -2.09 -11.92 9.74
C LEU A 355 -2.02 -10.42 10.01
N VAL A 356 -2.04 -10.01 11.28
CA VAL A 356 -1.99 -8.59 11.69
C VAL A 356 -0.69 -7.93 11.23
N GLN A 357 0.45 -8.60 11.39
CA GLN A 357 1.74 -8.10 10.93
C GLN A 357 1.78 -7.89 9.41
N ASN A 358 1.15 -8.79 8.65
CA ASN A 358 0.99 -8.64 7.21
C ASN A 358 0.05 -7.48 6.86
N LYS A 359 -1.04 -7.33 7.62
CA LYS A 359 -2.03 -6.28 7.37
C LYS A 359 -1.45 -4.88 7.52
N ALA A 360 -0.50 -4.70 8.44
CA ALA A 360 0.21 -3.43 8.60
C ALA A 360 0.96 -3.03 7.33
N TYR A 361 1.61 -3.99 6.66
CA TYR A 361 2.28 -3.78 5.38
C TYR A 361 1.27 -3.39 4.28
N GLU A 362 0.23 -4.20 4.09
CA GLU A 362 -0.78 -4.00 3.03
C GLU A 362 -1.62 -2.72 3.18
N LEU A 363 -2.08 -2.41 4.40
CA LEU A 363 -2.94 -1.24 4.62
C LEU A 363 -2.20 0.07 4.35
N THR A 364 -0.95 0.19 4.80
CA THR A 364 -0.20 1.45 4.68
C THR A 364 0.09 1.80 3.22
N ALA A 365 0.33 0.79 2.37
CA ALA A 365 0.40 0.96 0.93
C ALA A 365 -0.94 1.37 0.31
N SER A 366 -2.07 0.76 0.70
CA SER A 366 -3.40 1.15 0.21
C SER A 366 -3.77 2.59 0.59
N GLU A 367 -3.36 3.05 1.77
CA GLU A 367 -3.62 4.43 2.24
C GLU A 367 -2.83 5.46 1.41
N ILE A 368 -1.55 5.19 1.14
CA ILE A 368 -0.68 6.14 0.41
C ILE A 368 -0.87 6.06 -1.11
N GLU A 369 -1.45 4.98 -1.63
CA GLU A 369 -1.50 4.66 -3.06
C GLU A 369 -1.95 5.82 -3.94
N GLN A 370 -3.03 6.52 -3.58
CA GLN A 370 -3.57 7.66 -4.34
C GLN A 370 -2.56 8.82 -4.56
N ARG A 371 -1.53 8.90 -3.71
CA ARG A 371 -0.44 9.89 -3.83
C ARG A 371 0.65 9.44 -4.78
N VAL A 372 0.70 8.14 -5.10
CA VAL A 372 1.68 7.52 -5.97
C VAL A 372 1.07 7.25 -7.35
N MET A 373 -0.16 6.77 -7.40
CA MET A 373 -0.87 6.34 -8.61
C MET A 373 -2.39 6.42 -8.39
N THR A 374 -3.17 6.35 -9.47
CA THR A 374 -4.63 6.26 -9.37
C THR A 374 -5.07 4.81 -9.57
N ARG A 375 -5.89 4.29 -8.66
CA ARG A 375 -6.46 2.95 -8.79
C ARG A 375 -7.74 2.96 -9.62
N GLY A 376 -7.69 2.23 -10.73
CA GLY A 376 -8.84 1.89 -11.55
C GLY A 376 -9.41 0.52 -11.22
N GLY A 377 -10.17 -0.03 -12.15
CA GLY A 377 -10.79 -1.35 -12.06
C GLY A 377 -10.24 -2.35 -13.07
N PRO A 378 -10.76 -3.59 -13.09
CA PRO A 378 -10.61 -4.47 -14.24
C PRO A 378 -11.04 -3.78 -15.54
N ALA A 379 -10.44 -4.13 -16.68
CA ALA A 379 -10.84 -3.59 -17.97
C ALA A 379 -12.32 -3.90 -18.26
N GLY A 380 -13.08 -2.90 -18.68
CA GLY A 380 -14.51 -2.98 -18.98
C GLY A 380 -15.44 -2.93 -17.76
N ASP A 381 -14.92 -2.73 -16.55
CA ASP A 381 -15.78 -2.52 -15.36
C ASP A 381 -16.32 -1.08 -15.37
N SER A 382 -17.63 -0.92 -15.52
CA SER A 382 -18.29 0.40 -15.62
C SER A 382 -18.14 1.29 -14.38
N ARG A 383 -17.68 0.74 -13.25
CA ARG A 383 -17.35 1.52 -12.04
C ARG A 383 -15.99 2.21 -12.15
N ASP A 384 -15.15 1.82 -13.11
CA ASP A 384 -13.91 2.50 -13.47
C ASP A 384 -14.24 3.64 -14.43
N VAL A 385 -14.57 4.80 -13.86
CA VAL A 385 -14.95 6.00 -14.61
C VAL A 385 -13.85 6.55 -15.52
N LEU A 386 -12.63 6.02 -15.45
CA LEU A 386 -11.51 6.41 -16.31
C LEU A 386 -11.40 5.53 -17.55
N ASP A 387 -11.92 4.29 -17.52
CA ASP A 387 -11.63 3.28 -18.54
C ASP A 387 -12.15 3.70 -19.92
N ASP A 388 -13.40 4.16 -19.97
CA ASP A 388 -14.08 4.58 -21.20
C ASP A 388 -13.69 5.98 -21.69
N ARG A 389 -12.82 6.68 -20.96
CA ARG A 389 -12.37 8.04 -21.31
C ARG A 389 -11.16 8.01 -22.22
N SER A 390 -11.08 8.96 -23.15
CA SER A 390 -9.84 9.23 -23.87
C SER A 390 -8.72 9.68 -22.90
N PRO A 391 -7.45 9.51 -23.26
CA PRO A 391 -6.31 9.96 -22.44
C PRO A 391 -6.39 11.44 -22.00
N LEU A 392 -6.82 12.35 -22.88
CA LEU A 392 -7.04 13.76 -22.51
C LEU A 392 -8.15 13.91 -21.48
N GLU A 393 -9.28 13.22 -21.67
CA GLU A 393 -10.40 13.26 -20.72
C GLU A 393 -10.04 12.65 -19.37
N ARG A 394 -9.16 11.65 -19.33
CA ARG A 394 -8.61 11.11 -18.07
C ARG A 394 -7.81 12.17 -17.32
N ILE A 395 -6.91 12.90 -18.01
CA ILE A 395 -6.14 14.01 -17.41
C ILE A 395 -7.08 15.09 -16.88
N ARG A 396 -8.01 15.57 -17.73
CA ARG A 396 -8.98 16.60 -17.34
C ARG A 396 -9.83 16.15 -16.16
N PHE A 397 -10.32 14.92 -16.19
CA PHE A 397 -11.12 14.36 -15.10
C PHE A 397 -10.30 14.34 -13.80
N LEU A 398 -9.08 13.77 -13.80
CA LEU A 398 -8.26 13.67 -12.60
C LEU A 398 -7.83 15.04 -12.05
N ALA A 399 -7.51 16.00 -12.91
CA ALA A 399 -7.14 17.35 -12.51
C ALA A 399 -8.26 18.06 -11.72
N HIS A 400 -9.52 17.84 -12.14
CA HIS A 400 -10.71 18.47 -11.54
C HIS A 400 -11.42 17.59 -10.52
N CYS A 401 -11.14 16.28 -10.48
CA CYS A 401 -11.78 15.35 -9.57
C CYS A 401 -11.46 15.71 -8.10
N ARG A 402 -12.51 15.96 -7.33
CA ARG A 402 -12.47 16.21 -5.88
C ARG A 402 -13.23 15.12 -5.13
N ARG A 403 -13.30 13.90 -5.67
CA ARG A 403 -13.91 12.75 -5.00
C ARG A 403 -13.01 11.53 -5.12
N TRP A 404 -13.19 10.57 -4.23
CA TRP A 404 -12.55 9.27 -4.34
C TRP A 404 -13.26 8.41 -5.39
N LEU A 405 -12.48 7.63 -6.15
CA LEU A 405 -12.99 6.71 -7.16
C LEU A 405 -13.40 5.39 -6.51
N TYR A 406 -14.32 4.67 -7.17
CA TYR A 406 -14.89 3.42 -6.66
C TYR A 406 -13.83 2.45 -6.14
N PHE A 407 -12.80 2.20 -6.94
CA PHE A 407 -11.78 1.20 -6.62
C PHE A 407 -10.79 1.64 -5.54
N GLU A 408 -10.53 2.95 -5.43
CA GLU A 408 -9.74 3.52 -4.32
C GLU A 408 -10.52 3.36 -3.01
N VAL A 409 -11.79 3.80 -2.98
CA VAL A 409 -12.67 3.64 -1.81
C VAL A 409 -12.78 2.17 -1.41
N ARG A 410 -13.06 1.30 -2.37
CA ARG A 410 -13.23 -0.14 -2.14
C ARG A 410 -12.00 -0.73 -1.49
N ASN A 411 -10.82 -0.55 -2.07
CA ASN A 411 -9.60 -1.17 -1.53
C ASN A 411 -9.28 -0.66 -0.13
N THR A 412 -9.25 0.67 0.05
CA THR A 412 -8.89 1.28 1.35
C THR A 412 -9.90 0.94 2.43
N THR A 413 -11.21 1.01 2.14
CA THR A 413 -12.27 0.62 3.09
C THR A 413 -12.12 -0.84 3.52
N LYS A 414 -11.86 -1.75 2.56
CA LYS A 414 -11.67 -3.17 2.86
C LYS A 414 -10.42 -3.40 3.73
N HIS A 415 -9.29 -2.75 3.45
CA HIS A 415 -8.10 -2.89 4.29
C HIS A 415 -8.33 -2.35 5.70
N ARG A 416 -8.99 -1.18 5.84
CA ARG A 416 -9.37 -0.60 7.13
C ARG A 416 -10.29 -1.54 7.91
N ALA A 417 -11.34 -2.06 7.26
CA ALA A 417 -12.28 -3.01 7.86
C ALA A 417 -11.57 -4.30 8.29
N HIS A 418 -10.64 -4.80 7.49
CA HIS A 418 -9.89 -6.00 7.80
C HIS A 418 -8.98 -5.82 9.04
N LYS A 419 -8.24 -4.70 9.11
CA LYS A 419 -7.44 -4.36 10.31
C LYS A 419 -8.32 -4.20 11.54
N LEU A 420 -9.47 -3.53 11.40
CA LEU A 420 -10.42 -3.34 12.49
C LEU A 420 -11.04 -4.67 12.95
N ALA A 421 -11.36 -5.58 12.03
CA ALA A 421 -11.85 -6.91 12.36
C ALA A 421 -10.83 -7.68 13.20
N TYR A 422 -9.54 -7.62 12.83
CA TYR A 422 -8.48 -8.24 13.63
C TYR A 422 -8.39 -7.65 15.04
N ARG A 423 -8.53 -6.33 15.20
CA ARG A 423 -8.60 -5.70 16.53
C ARG A 423 -9.79 -6.21 17.34
N LYS A 424 -10.99 -6.21 16.75
CA LYS A 424 -12.22 -6.68 17.40
C LYS A 424 -12.11 -8.14 17.81
N VAL A 425 -11.53 -9.00 16.98
CA VAL A 425 -11.25 -10.40 17.32
C VAL A 425 -10.32 -10.49 18.53
N ALA A 426 -9.21 -9.74 18.54
CA ALA A 426 -8.27 -9.76 19.66
C ALA A 426 -8.94 -9.32 20.98
N GLU A 427 -9.65 -8.20 20.95
CA GLU A 427 -10.38 -7.65 22.11
C GLU A 427 -11.46 -8.62 22.62
N ARG A 428 -12.18 -9.30 21.72
CA ARG A 428 -13.19 -10.32 22.08
C ARG A 428 -12.55 -11.55 22.72
N MET A 429 -11.42 -12.02 22.19
CA MET A 429 -10.70 -13.16 22.77
C MET A 429 -10.18 -12.81 24.18
N LEU A 430 -9.61 -11.62 24.36
CA LEU A 430 -9.16 -11.16 25.69
C LEU A 430 -10.31 -11.05 26.69
N ALA A 431 -11.49 -10.59 26.24
CA ALA A 431 -12.68 -10.43 27.08
C ALA A 431 -13.35 -11.76 27.48
N GLN A 432 -13.03 -12.90 26.84
CA GLN A 432 -13.69 -14.18 27.11
C GLN A 432 -13.36 -14.83 28.48
N GLY A 433 -12.59 -14.17 29.35
CA GLY A 433 -12.34 -14.62 30.73
C GLY A 433 -11.54 -15.92 30.81
N ASP A 434 -11.34 -16.46 32.02
CA ASP A 434 -10.58 -17.69 32.29
C ASP A 434 -11.45 -18.95 32.14
N ASP A 435 -12.24 -19.04 31.05
CA ASP A 435 -13.05 -20.23 30.75
C ASP A 435 -12.21 -21.43 30.23
N GLY A 436 -10.88 -21.29 30.23
CA GLY A 436 -9.92 -22.29 29.77
C GLY A 436 -9.74 -22.33 28.25
N SER A 437 -10.38 -21.43 27.49
CA SER A 437 -10.30 -21.41 26.02
C SER A 437 -9.03 -20.77 25.46
N ILE A 438 -8.36 -19.89 26.22
CA ILE A 438 -7.11 -19.23 25.85
C ILE A 438 -6.05 -19.37 26.94
N THR A 439 -4.80 -19.63 26.54
CA THR A 439 -3.67 -19.78 27.46
C THR A 439 -3.11 -18.41 27.88
N ASN A 440 -2.26 -18.37 28.91
CA ASN A 440 -1.53 -17.15 29.27
C ASN A 440 -0.66 -16.63 28.11
N ASN A 441 -0.04 -17.54 27.34
CA ASN A 441 0.73 -17.16 26.16
C ASN A 441 -0.16 -16.54 25.08
N ASP A 442 -1.38 -17.05 24.89
CA ASP A 442 -2.35 -16.44 23.99
C ASP A 442 -2.73 -15.03 24.46
N ARG A 443 -2.98 -14.82 25.76
CA ARG A 443 -3.27 -13.48 26.31
C ARG A 443 -2.16 -12.48 26.01
N VAL A 444 -0.92 -12.83 26.33
CA VAL A 444 0.26 -11.97 26.07
C VAL A 444 0.40 -11.66 24.58
N LEU A 445 0.19 -12.65 23.71
CA LEU A 445 0.26 -12.43 22.27
C LEU A 445 -0.88 -11.54 21.75
N LEU A 446 -2.09 -11.69 22.29
CA LEU A 446 -3.25 -10.87 21.93
C LEU A 446 -3.10 -9.41 22.39
N GLU A 447 -2.52 -9.16 23.56
CA GLU A 447 -2.14 -7.82 24.01
C GLU A 447 -1.14 -7.19 23.03
N ARG A 448 -0.07 -7.91 22.68
CA ARG A 448 0.90 -7.46 21.67
C ARG A 448 0.26 -7.17 20.31
N VAL A 449 -0.77 -7.94 19.92
CA VAL A 449 -1.55 -7.68 18.70
C VAL A 449 -2.28 -6.33 18.78
N VAL A 450 -2.93 -6.03 19.91
CA VAL A 450 -3.63 -4.76 20.12
C VAL A 450 -2.63 -3.60 20.10
N ASP A 451 -1.51 -3.74 20.80
CA ASP A 451 -0.43 -2.75 20.85
C ASP A 451 0.13 -2.47 19.45
N HIS A 452 0.42 -3.52 18.68
CA HIS A 452 0.89 -3.41 17.30
C HIS A 452 -0.12 -2.66 16.40
N ILE A 453 -1.41 -2.96 16.53
CA ILE A 453 -2.47 -2.30 15.74
C ILE A 453 -2.54 -0.80 16.06
N ARG A 454 -2.31 -0.44 17.33
CA ARG A 454 -2.30 0.93 17.86
C ARG A 454 -0.97 1.64 17.71
N TYR A 455 0.07 0.95 17.23
CA TYR A 455 1.45 1.42 17.17
C TYR A 455 2.02 1.81 18.54
N GLU A 456 1.62 1.15 19.64
CA GLU A 456 2.20 1.47 20.95
C GLU A 456 3.73 1.26 20.95
N GLY A 457 4.47 2.20 21.55
CA GLY A 457 5.95 2.18 21.61
C GLY A 457 6.67 2.66 20.34
N TRP A 458 5.97 3.21 19.34
CA TRP A 458 6.62 3.58 18.07
C TRP A 458 7.65 4.70 18.17
N GLU A 459 7.45 5.67 19.06
CA GLU A 459 8.38 6.79 19.25
C GLU A 459 9.71 6.37 19.88
N SER A 460 9.73 5.25 20.62
CA SER A 460 10.93 4.69 21.25
C SER A 460 11.61 3.61 20.41
N ASN A 461 11.15 3.39 19.17
CA ASN A 461 11.56 2.27 18.30
C ASN A 461 11.30 0.88 18.91
N ASP A 462 10.34 0.77 19.83
CA ASP A 462 9.99 -0.47 20.54
C ASP A 462 8.77 -1.18 19.94
N VAL A 463 8.40 -0.88 18.68
CA VAL A 463 7.22 -1.52 18.06
C VAL A 463 7.43 -3.02 17.95
N VAL A 464 6.49 -3.76 18.54
CA VAL A 464 6.50 -5.22 18.54
C VAL A 464 6.44 -5.76 17.11
N ASN A 465 7.43 -6.58 16.78
CA ASN A 465 7.37 -7.47 15.62
C ASN A 465 6.64 -8.75 16.01
N LEU A 466 5.41 -8.93 15.52
CA LEU A 466 4.58 -10.06 15.93
C LEU A 466 5.11 -11.40 15.43
N TRP A 467 5.78 -11.44 14.28
CA TRP A 467 6.39 -12.68 13.79
C TRP A 467 7.58 -13.09 14.65
N GLN A 468 8.38 -12.14 15.10
CA GLN A 468 9.45 -12.41 16.07
C GLN A 468 8.87 -12.92 17.40
N ALA A 469 7.83 -12.27 17.92
CA ALA A 469 7.17 -12.70 19.15
C ALA A 469 6.67 -14.16 19.08
N ILE A 470 6.12 -14.58 17.95
CA ILE A 470 5.70 -15.98 17.72
C ILE A 470 6.91 -16.93 17.74
N ILE A 471 8.03 -16.54 17.15
CA ILE A 471 9.26 -17.36 17.13
C ILE A 471 9.77 -17.54 18.55
N ASP A 472 9.90 -16.45 19.30
CA ASP A 472 10.44 -16.46 20.67
C ASP A 472 9.60 -17.35 21.60
N MET A 473 8.27 -17.23 21.56
CA MET A 473 7.35 -18.05 22.36
C MET A 473 7.45 -19.56 22.03
N ASN A 474 7.68 -19.90 20.76
CA ASN A 474 7.86 -21.30 20.36
C ASN A 474 9.20 -21.87 20.85
N MET A 475 10.25 -21.06 20.89
CA MET A 475 11.56 -21.49 21.39
C MET A 475 11.55 -21.70 22.91
N GLU A 476 10.90 -20.82 23.67
CA GLU A 476 10.75 -20.96 25.12
C GLU A 476 9.95 -22.22 25.50
N SER A 477 8.89 -22.54 24.73
CA SER A 477 8.08 -23.73 24.95
C SER A 477 8.87 -25.04 24.71
N GLN A 478 9.81 -25.03 23.74
CA GLN A 478 10.69 -26.18 23.46
C GLN A 478 11.81 -26.32 24.50
N ALA A 479 12.33 -25.21 25.03
CA ALA A 479 13.32 -25.24 26.09
C ALA A 479 12.75 -25.72 27.44
N ALA A 480 11.47 -25.46 27.72
CA ALA A 480 10.79 -25.92 28.93
C ALA A 480 10.40 -27.42 28.92
N THR A 481 10.58 -28.10 27.78
CA THR A 481 10.25 -29.53 27.60
C THR A 481 11.47 -30.45 27.48
N LEU A 482 12.67 -29.88 27.55
CA LEU A 482 13.97 -30.56 27.64
C LEU A 482 14.51 -30.47 29.07
#